data_AF-A0A950EMZ5-F1
#
_entry.id   AF-A0A950EMZ5-F1
#
_cell.length_a   1.000
_cell.length_b   1.000
_cell.length_c   1.000
_cell.angle_alpha   90.00
_cell.angle_beta   90.00
_cell.angle_gamma   90.00
#
_symmetry.space_group_name_H-M   'P 1'
#
loop_
_entity.id
_entity.type
_entity.pdbx_description
1 polymer ?
#
loop_
_entity_poly.entity_id
_entity_poly.type
_entity_poly.pdbx_seq_one_letter_code
_entity_poly.pdbx_strand_id
1 'polypeptide(L)'
;HAPHLESGYLARVAFEATTDREGRPDWMMAYTPGPKAQAEFQAFTRKGGPVPRDIELALFEPKPKPKPEPEPAPEPTGLEKELVDRGVTRSVAAELVRDFPADRIRHQVEVVDWLRQTQPKRVKDLGAYLAEAIRKDFAPPAGFRSRAERAAAEATARAERDRQEQARRATARAQAEQDRIWAYWEALPPEQRTALDAEALAGAAPADREEYEAAVPSVRRMLRTAFRAALIRQRLGLPAAKGQEGP
;
A
#
# COMPACT_ATOMS: atom_id res chain seq x y z
N HIS A 1 -73.37 -6.87 -3.82
CA HIS A 1 -72.89 -8.23 -4.19
C HIS A 1 -73.87 -9.38 -3.90
N ALA A 2 -74.98 -9.15 -3.17
CA ALA A 2 -75.93 -10.22 -2.81
C ALA A 2 -76.44 -11.07 -4.00
N PRO A 3 -76.82 -10.50 -5.17
CA PRO A 3 -77.29 -11.29 -6.30
C PRO A 3 -76.24 -12.25 -6.89
N HIS A 4 -74.97 -11.92 -6.77
CA HIS A 4 -73.86 -12.73 -7.28
C HIS A 4 -73.43 -13.83 -6.30
N LEU A 5 -73.66 -13.63 -5.00
CA LEU A 5 -73.51 -14.65 -3.97
C LEU A 5 -74.65 -15.68 -4.07
N GLU A 6 -75.89 -15.21 -4.20
CA GLU A 6 -77.08 -16.06 -4.33
C GLU A 6 -77.09 -16.89 -5.62
N SER A 7 -76.59 -16.32 -6.73
CA SER A 7 -76.43 -17.05 -7.99
C SER A 7 -75.24 -18.01 -8.00
N GLY A 8 -74.42 -18.06 -6.93
CA GLY A 8 -73.23 -18.92 -6.83
C GLY A 8 -72.07 -18.50 -7.74
N TYR A 9 -72.14 -17.29 -8.30
CA TYR A 9 -71.13 -16.73 -9.19
C TYR A 9 -69.93 -16.17 -8.40
N LEU A 10 -70.18 -15.68 -7.19
CA LEU A 10 -69.17 -15.34 -6.19
C LEU A 10 -69.36 -16.24 -4.98
N ALA A 11 -68.27 -16.84 -4.49
CA ALA A 11 -68.28 -17.62 -3.25
C ALA A 11 -68.16 -16.73 -2.01
N ARG A 12 -67.40 -15.63 -2.11
CA ARG A 12 -67.14 -14.72 -1.00
C ARG A 12 -66.83 -13.32 -1.51
N VAL A 13 -67.21 -12.34 -0.70
CA VAL A 13 -66.75 -10.96 -0.80
C VAL A 13 -66.13 -10.56 0.53
N ALA A 14 -64.92 -10.00 0.49
CA ALA A 14 -64.24 -9.46 1.67
C ALA A 14 -63.94 -7.99 1.46
N PHE A 15 -64.14 -7.19 2.51
CA PHE A 15 -63.83 -5.77 2.54
C PHE A 15 -62.72 -5.56 3.56
N GLU A 16 -61.64 -4.90 3.15
CA GLU A 16 -60.54 -4.54 4.03
C GLU A 16 -60.33 -3.02 3.91
N ALA A 17 -60.44 -2.32 5.04
CA ALA A 17 -60.09 -0.91 5.10
C ALA A 17 -58.57 -0.81 4.95
N THR A 18 -58.11 -0.12 3.92
CA THR A 18 -56.71 0.17 3.65
C THR A 18 -56.48 1.68 3.75
N THR A 19 -55.24 2.11 3.62
CA THR A 19 -54.88 3.52 3.58
C THR A 19 -54.00 3.74 2.37
N ASP A 20 -54.34 4.75 1.56
CA ASP A 20 -53.55 5.08 0.39
C ASP A 20 -52.17 5.65 0.77
N ARG A 21 -51.32 5.91 -0.23
CA ARG A 21 -49.97 6.46 -0.01
C ARG A 21 -49.96 7.85 0.62
N GLU A 22 -51.11 8.52 0.67
CA GLU A 22 -51.29 9.88 1.19
C GLU A 22 -51.99 9.89 2.57
N GLY A 23 -52.22 8.71 3.16
CA GLY A 23 -52.81 8.58 4.49
C GLY A 23 -54.34 8.68 4.51
N ARG A 24 -55.02 8.65 3.36
CA ARG A 24 -56.49 8.72 3.29
C ARG A 24 -57.09 7.32 3.38
N PRO A 25 -58.25 7.16 4.03
CA PRO A 25 -58.93 5.88 4.13
C PRO A 25 -59.39 5.44 2.73
N ASP A 26 -58.97 4.24 2.34
CA ASP A 26 -59.37 3.57 1.10
C ASP A 26 -59.86 2.15 1.44
N TRP A 27 -60.51 1.46 0.50
CA TRP A 27 -61.10 0.15 0.76
C TRP A 27 -60.72 -0.83 -0.34
N MET A 28 -60.12 -1.96 0.04
CA MET A 28 -59.87 -3.06 -0.88
C MET A 28 -61.03 -4.07 -0.81
N MET A 29 -61.61 -4.37 -1.97
CA MET A 29 -62.65 -5.38 -2.12
C MET A 29 -62.08 -6.60 -2.85
N ALA A 30 -62.08 -7.75 -2.19
CA ALA A 30 -61.63 -9.01 -2.77
C ALA A 30 -62.83 -9.92 -3.05
N TYR A 31 -62.89 -10.45 -4.29
CA TYR A 31 -63.93 -11.36 -4.73
C TYR A 31 -63.34 -12.75 -4.96
N THR A 32 -63.97 -13.77 -4.40
CA THR A 32 -63.64 -15.18 -4.66
C THR A 32 -64.64 -15.74 -5.67
N PRO A 33 -64.20 -16.18 -6.87
CA PRO A 33 -65.09 -16.78 -7.86
C PRO A 33 -65.79 -18.02 -7.31
N GLY A 34 -67.11 -18.08 -7.49
CA GLY A 34 -67.94 -19.18 -7.03
C GLY A 34 -67.98 -20.37 -7.99
N PRO A 35 -68.58 -21.50 -7.56
CA PRO A 35 -68.63 -22.73 -8.36
C PRO A 35 -69.27 -22.54 -9.74
N LYS A 36 -70.27 -21.66 -9.85
CA LYS A 36 -70.94 -21.36 -11.12
C LYS A 36 -70.00 -20.65 -12.10
N ALA A 37 -69.25 -19.66 -11.64
CA ALA A 37 -68.29 -18.93 -12.46
C ALA A 37 -67.15 -19.85 -12.94
N GLN A 38 -66.69 -20.75 -12.09
CA GLN A 38 -65.66 -21.75 -12.46
C GLN A 38 -66.19 -22.76 -13.49
N ALA A 39 -67.43 -23.23 -13.34
CA ALA A 39 -68.05 -24.16 -14.28
C ALA A 39 -68.29 -23.53 -15.67
N GLU A 40 -68.77 -22.28 -15.71
CA GLU A 40 -68.97 -21.54 -16.96
C GLU A 40 -67.63 -21.23 -17.64
N PHE A 41 -66.60 -20.85 -16.89
CA PHE A 41 -65.24 -20.65 -17.42
C PHE A 41 -64.68 -21.94 -18.02
N GLN A 42 -64.76 -23.07 -17.30
CA GLN A 42 -64.30 -24.37 -17.82
C GLN A 42 -65.07 -24.81 -19.06
N ALA A 43 -66.39 -24.61 -19.09
CA ALA A 43 -67.22 -24.94 -20.26
C ALA A 43 -66.87 -24.06 -21.48
N PHE A 44 -66.56 -22.79 -21.25
CA PHE A 44 -66.15 -21.83 -22.28
C PHE A 44 -64.77 -22.18 -22.86
N THR A 45 -63.80 -22.55 -22.02
CA THR A 45 -62.44 -22.92 -22.46
C THR A 45 -62.37 -24.30 -23.11
N ARG A 46 -63.19 -25.28 -22.69
CA ARG A 46 -63.16 -26.67 -23.20
C ARG A 46 -63.73 -26.83 -24.62
N LYS A 47 -64.56 -25.88 -25.08
CA LYS A 47 -65.13 -25.86 -26.44
C LYS A 47 -64.24 -25.14 -27.48
N GLY A 48 -62.94 -25.03 -27.24
CA GLY A 48 -62.01 -24.39 -28.17
C GLY A 48 -62.23 -22.88 -28.33
N GLY A 49 -62.85 -22.24 -27.34
CA GLY A 49 -62.91 -20.78 -27.26
C GLY A 49 -61.50 -20.20 -27.24
N PRO A 50 -61.29 -19.00 -27.78
CA PRO A 50 -59.97 -18.38 -27.80
C PRO A 50 -59.43 -18.36 -26.37
N VAL A 51 -58.27 -18.99 -26.17
CA VAL A 51 -57.46 -18.81 -24.96
C VAL A 51 -57.32 -17.28 -24.83
N PRO A 52 -57.82 -16.65 -23.76
CA PRO A 52 -57.54 -15.25 -23.55
C PRO A 52 -56.02 -15.12 -23.56
N ARG A 53 -55.48 -14.48 -24.60
CA ARG A 53 -54.15 -13.89 -24.49
C ARG A 53 -54.26 -12.95 -23.31
N ASP A 54 -53.33 -13.06 -22.38
CA ASP A 54 -53.25 -12.24 -21.18
C ASP A 54 -53.55 -10.78 -21.53
N ILE A 55 -54.79 -10.34 -21.29
CA ILE A 55 -55.13 -8.93 -21.21
C ILE A 55 -54.56 -8.52 -19.86
N GLU A 56 -53.51 -7.72 -19.90
CA GLU A 56 -52.94 -6.99 -18.78
C GLU A 56 -54.05 -6.41 -17.90
N LEU A 57 -54.27 -7.05 -16.74
CA LEU A 57 -54.57 -6.30 -15.53
C LEU A 57 -53.23 -6.00 -14.85
N ALA A 58 -52.48 -5.08 -15.45
CA ALA A 58 -51.38 -4.42 -14.79
C ALA A 58 -51.95 -3.63 -13.61
N LEU A 59 -51.76 -4.14 -12.38
CA LEU A 59 -51.55 -3.33 -11.17
C LEU A 59 -51.03 -4.14 -9.96
N PHE A 60 -50.65 -5.40 -10.13
CA PHE A 60 -49.69 -6.04 -9.23
C PHE A 60 -48.64 -6.73 -10.08
N GLU A 61 -47.51 -6.05 -10.25
CA GLU A 61 -46.29 -6.70 -10.70
C GLU A 61 -46.09 -7.95 -9.82
N PRO A 62 -46.05 -9.18 -10.37
CA PRO A 62 -45.48 -10.27 -9.62
C PRO A 62 -44.05 -9.82 -9.35
N LYS A 63 -43.71 -9.57 -8.07
CA LYS A 63 -42.33 -9.33 -7.65
C LYS A 63 -41.47 -10.33 -8.43
N PRO A 64 -40.44 -9.88 -9.16
CA PRO A 64 -39.58 -10.81 -9.89
C PRO A 64 -39.21 -11.91 -8.90
N LYS A 65 -39.42 -13.18 -9.28
CA LYS A 65 -38.95 -14.34 -8.49
C LYS A 65 -37.61 -13.92 -7.91
N PRO A 66 -37.40 -13.97 -6.58
CA PRO A 66 -36.11 -13.58 -6.04
C PRO A 66 -35.10 -14.45 -6.78
N LYS A 67 -34.36 -13.80 -7.70
CA LYS A 67 -33.04 -14.26 -8.13
C LYS A 67 -32.41 -14.65 -6.81
N PRO A 68 -31.98 -15.92 -6.61
CA PRO A 68 -31.55 -16.40 -5.30
C PRO A 68 -30.75 -15.27 -4.70
N GLU A 69 -31.30 -14.69 -3.62
CA GLU A 69 -30.67 -13.57 -2.95
C GLU A 69 -29.23 -14.03 -2.82
N PRO A 70 -28.24 -13.33 -3.41
CA PRO A 70 -26.87 -13.68 -3.11
C PRO A 70 -26.85 -13.60 -1.59
N GLU A 71 -26.59 -14.75 -0.93
CA GLU A 71 -26.25 -14.79 0.48
C GLU A 71 -25.46 -13.51 0.74
N PRO A 72 -25.85 -12.68 1.73
CA PRO A 72 -25.38 -11.31 1.86
C PRO A 72 -23.90 -11.32 1.55
N ALA A 73 -23.58 -10.84 0.33
CA ALA A 73 -22.27 -11.13 -0.23
C ALA A 73 -21.29 -10.67 0.83
N PRO A 74 -20.34 -11.53 1.25
CA PRO A 74 -19.48 -11.25 2.39
C PRO A 74 -19.01 -9.81 2.25
N GLU A 75 -19.16 -9.02 3.32
CA GLU A 75 -18.80 -7.60 3.29
C GLU A 75 -17.45 -7.47 2.58
N PRO A 76 -17.32 -6.58 1.57
CA PRO A 76 -16.09 -6.50 0.80
C PRO A 76 -14.95 -6.28 1.80
N THR A 77 -14.05 -7.25 1.88
CA THR A 77 -12.95 -7.26 2.85
C THR A 77 -11.62 -7.12 2.11
N GLY A 78 -10.71 -6.34 2.68
CA GLY A 78 -9.40 -6.07 2.07
C GLY A 78 -9.51 -5.37 0.71
N LEU A 79 -8.98 -6.01 -0.35
CA LEU A 79 -8.81 -5.41 -1.68
C LEU A 79 -10.14 -5.11 -2.38
N GLU A 80 -11.19 -5.90 -2.14
CA GLU A 80 -12.50 -5.63 -2.73
C GLU A 80 -13.05 -4.28 -2.26
N LYS A 81 -12.87 -3.97 -0.97
CA LYS A 81 -13.27 -2.69 -0.40
C LYS A 81 -12.49 -1.54 -1.02
N GLU A 82 -11.18 -1.70 -1.18
CA GLU A 82 -10.33 -0.69 -1.80
C GLU A 82 -10.73 -0.37 -3.25
N LEU A 83 -11.18 -1.39 -4.00
CA LEU A 83 -11.71 -1.22 -5.35
C LEU A 83 -13.08 -0.52 -5.33
N VAL A 84 -13.97 -0.90 -4.41
CA VAL A 84 -15.29 -0.31 -4.26
C VAL A 84 -15.21 1.15 -3.83
N ASP A 85 -14.33 1.49 -2.90
CA ASP A 85 -14.08 2.87 -2.44
C ASP A 85 -13.60 3.79 -3.58
N ARG A 86 -13.05 3.21 -4.66
CA ARG A 86 -12.58 3.91 -5.87
C ARG A 86 -13.61 3.89 -7.01
N GLY A 87 -14.80 3.37 -6.77
CA GLY A 87 -15.93 3.39 -7.69
C GLY A 87 -16.12 2.12 -8.53
N VAL A 88 -15.39 1.03 -8.25
CA VAL A 88 -15.65 -0.27 -8.89
C VAL A 88 -16.91 -0.90 -8.26
N THR A 89 -17.80 -1.46 -9.05
CA THR A 89 -18.99 -2.14 -8.48
C THR A 89 -18.58 -3.39 -7.71
N ARG A 90 -19.31 -3.74 -6.64
CA ARG A 90 -18.99 -4.92 -5.79
C ARG A 90 -18.81 -6.20 -6.60
N SER A 91 -19.68 -6.44 -7.58
CA SER A 91 -19.61 -7.63 -8.45
C SER A 91 -18.32 -7.68 -9.26
N VAL A 92 -17.87 -6.54 -9.79
CA VAL A 92 -16.62 -6.45 -10.56
C VAL A 92 -15.42 -6.52 -9.62
N ALA A 93 -15.47 -5.90 -8.44
CA ALA A 93 -14.40 -6.00 -7.46
C ALA A 93 -14.14 -7.46 -7.03
N ALA A 94 -15.20 -8.22 -6.75
CA ALA A 94 -15.09 -9.64 -6.41
C ALA A 94 -14.55 -10.50 -7.58
N GLU A 95 -14.99 -10.23 -8.82
CA GLU A 95 -14.44 -10.86 -10.02
C GLU A 95 -12.93 -10.60 -10.15
N LEU A 96 -12.52 -9.33 -10.00
CA LEU A 96 -11.12 -8.94 -10.16
C LEU A 96 -10.21 -9.56 -9.09
N VAL A 97 -10.65 -9.60 -7.83
CA VAL A 97 -9.87 -10.20 -6.73
C VAL A 97 -9.76 -11.71 -6.87
N ARG A 98 -10.77 -12.37 -7.44
CA ARG A 98 -10.73 -13.81 -7.73
C ARG A 98 -9.80 -14.15 -8.90
N ASP A 99 -9.83 -13.34 -9.96
CA ASP A 99 -9.22 -13.71 -11.25
C ASP A 99 -7.81 -13.13 -11.43
N PHE A 100 -7.41 -12.13 -10.65
CA PHE A 100 -6.10 -11.47 -10.77
C PHE A 100 -5.30 -11.50 -9.46
N PRO A 101 -3.96 -11.59 -9.54
CA PRO A 101 -3.11 -11.58 -8.35
C PRO A 101 -3.21 -10.26 -7.59
N ALA A 102 -3.18 -10.35 -6.26
CA ALA A 102 -3.30 -9.21 -5.34
C ALA A 102 -2.28 -8.09 -5.64
N ASP A 103 -1.05 -8.44 -6.01
CA ASP A 103 0.00 -7.44 -6.30
C ASP A 103 -0.30 -6.62 -7.55
N ARG A 104 -0.91 -7.22 -8.57
CA ARG A 104 -1.35 -6.50 -9.78
C ARG A 104 -2.47 -5.52 -9.45
N ILE A 105 -3.43 -5.95 -8.65
CA ILE A 105 -4.54 -5.10 -8.20
C ILE A 105 -3.99 -3.91 -7.41
N ARG A 106 -3.12 -4.17 -6.42
CA ARG A 106 -2.48 -3.11 -5.62
C ARG A 106 -1.67 -2.14 -6.46
N HIS A 107 -0.89 -2.65 -7.41
CA HIS A 107 -0.10 -1.82 -8.30
C HIS A 107 -0.98 -0.90 -9.16
N GLN A 108 -2.07 -1.42 -9.75
CA GLN A 108 -2.99 -0.60 -10.55
C GLN A 108 -3.77 0.40 -9.70
N VAL A 109 -4.12 0.03 -8.46
CA VAL A 109 -4.69 0.96 -7.47
C VAL A 109 -3.74 2.14 -7.23
N GLU A 110 -2.44 1.89 -7.01
CA GLU A 110 -1.46 2.97 -6.84
C GLU A 110 -1.34 3.87 -8.09
N VAL A 111 -1.33 3.27 -9.29
CA VAL A 111 -1.27 4.01 -10.57
C VAL A 111 -2.48 4.92 -10.73
N VAL A 112 -3.68 4.41 -10.46
CA VAL A 112 -4.92 5.17 -10.60
C VAL A 112 -5.01 6.28 -9.55
N ASP A 113 -4.57 6.02 -8.32
CA ASP A 113 -4.51 7.04 -7.26
C ASP A 113 -3.54 8.17 -7.64
N TRP A 114 -2.40 7.84 -8.26
CA TRP A 114 -1.47 8.83 -8.78
C TRP A 114 -2.07 9.62 -9.94
N LEU A 115 -2.73 8.96 -10.90
CA LEU A 115 -3.41 9.61 -12.02
C LEU A 115 -4.51 10.57 -11.55
N ARG A 116 -5.26 10.20 -10.52
CA ARG A 116 -6.27 11.07 -9.90
C ARG A 116 -5.65 12.34 -9.32
N GLN A 117 -4.46 12.24 -8.73
CA GLN A 117 -3.75 13.37 -8.12
C GLN A 117 -3.04 14.26 -9.14
N THR A 118 -2.36 13.68 -10.13
CA THR A 118 -1.53 14.41 -11.09
C THR A 118 -2.28 14.84 -12.35
N GLN A 119 -3.27 14.05 -12.78
CA GLN A 119 -3.99 14.23 -14.04
C GLN A 119 -5.51 13.99 -13.87
N PRO A 120 -6.22 14.76 -13.03
CA PRO A 120 -7.63 14.52 -12.72
C PRO A 120 -8.57 14.60 -13.93
N LYS A 121 -8.17 15.32 -14.99
CA LYS A 121 -8.96 15.44 -16.24
C LYS A 121 -8.82 14.24 -17.18
N ARG A 122 -7.85 13.34 -16.95
CA ARG A 122 -7.52 12.24 -17.87
C ARG A 122 -8.50 11.08 -17.76
N VAL A 123 -9.13 10.90 -16.60
CA VAL A 123 -10.03 9.77 -16.33
C VAL A 123 -11.38 10.30 -15.88
N LYS A 124 -12.40 10.12 -16.71
CA LYS A 124 -13.78 10.56 -16.42
C LYS A 124 -14.48 9.65 -15.42
N ASP A 125 -14.23 8.35 -15.50
CA ASP A 125 -14.73 7.33 -14.58
C ASP A 125 -13.56 6.49 -14.06
N LEU A 126 -13.18 6.75 -12.81
CA LEU A 126 -12.06 6.10 -12.14
C LEU A 126 -12.31 4.61 -11.91
N GLY A 127 -13.55 4.21 -11.61
CA GLY A 127 -13.91 2.82 -11.33
C GLY A 127 -13.85 1.96 -12.59
N ALA A 128 -14.46 2.44 -13.68
CA ALA A 128 -14.41 1.75 -14.97
C ALA A 128 -12.96 1.65 -15.50
N TYR A 129 -12.19 2.73 -15.38
CA TYR A 129 -10.78 2.74 -15.78
C TYR A 129 -9.93 1.77 -14.95
N LEU A 130 -10.12 1.73 -13.63
CA LEU A 130 -9.38 0.83 -12.74
C LEU A 130 -9.67 -0.64 -13.06
N ALA A 131 -10.94 -0.99 -13.26
CA ALA A 131 -11.31 -2.35 -13.66
C ALA A 131 -10.67 -2.75 -15.00
N GLU A 132 -10.66 -1.84 -15.97
CA GLU A 132 -10.05 -2.07 -17.27
C GLU A 132 -8.52 -2.20 -17.19
N ALA A 133 -7.88 -1.33 -16.40
CA ALA A 133 -6.45 -1.35 -16.16
C ALA A 133 -5.99 -2.65 -15.49
N ILE A 134 -6.78 -3.17 -14.54
CA ILE A 134 -6.52 -4.47 -13.92
C ILE A 134 -6.68 -5.58 -14.95
N ARG A 135 -7.75 -5.60 -15.77
CA ARG A 135 -7.95 -6.67 -16.77
C ARG A 135 -6.87 -6.70 -17.85
N LYS A 136 -6.46 -5.53 -18.34
CA LYS A 136 -5.53 -5.39 -19.48
C LYS A 136 -4.06 -5.18 -19.10
N ASP A 137 -3.78 -5.07 -17.81
CA ASP A 137 -2.43 -4.79 -17.28
C ASP A 137 -1.82 -3.52 -17.89
N PHE A 138 -2.52 -2.40 -17.74
CA PHE A 138 -2.01 -1.15 -18.30
C PHE A 138 -0.63 -0.81 -17.75
N ALA A 139 0.28 -0.46 -18.65
CA ALA A 139 1.60 -0.01 -18.27
C ALA A 139 1.52 1.29 -17.43
N PRO A 140 2.38 1.45 -16.42
CA PRO A 140 2.43 2.68 -15.65
C PRO A 140 2.69 3.89 -16.57
N PRO A 141 2.00 5.02 -16.35
CA PRO A 141 2.27 6.27 -17.06
C PRO A 141 3.71 6.76 -16.82
N ALA A 142 4.26 7.51 -17.78
CA ALA A 142 5.56 8.13 -17.63
C ALA A 142 5.61 9.02 -16.37
N GLY A 143 6.63 8.81 -15.54
CA GLY A 143 6.82 9.55 -14.29
C GLY A 143 6.10 8.98 -13.07
N PHE A 144 5.29 7.91 -13.23
CA PHE A 144 4.80 7.15 -12.09
C PHE A 144 5.97 6.47 -11.37
N ARG A 145 5.96 6.55 -10.03
CA ARG A 145 6.82 5.75 -9.17
C ARG A 145 5.94 5.12 -8.10
N SER A 146 5.98 3.80 -8.01
CA SER A 146 5.27 3.05 -6.98
C SER A 146 5.70 3.47 -5.59
N ARG A 147 4.89 3.16 -4.59
CA ARG A 147 5.26 3.35 -3.18
C ARG A 147 6.54 2.58 -2.83
N ALA A 148 6.67 1.36 -3.35
CA ALA A 148 7.86 0.52 -3.15
C ALA A 148 9.13 1.19 -3.71
N GLU A 149 9.08 1.70 -4.95
CA GLU A 149 10.22 2.40 -5.56
C GLU A 149 10.60 3.67 -4.79
N ARG A 150 9.61 4.45 -4.35
CA ARG A 150 9.86 5.65 -3.53
C ARG A 150 10.50 5.28 -2.19
N ALA A 151 9.99 4.28 -1.50
CA ALA A 151 10.55 3.80 -0.24
C ALA A 151 12.00 3.28 -0.41
N ALA A 152 12.26 2.52 -1.47
CA ALA A 152 13.60 2.04 -1.79
C ALA A 152 14.57 3.20 -2.09
N ALA A 153 14.15 4.18 -2.89
CA ALA A 153 14.95 5.36 -3.19
C ALA A 153 15.25 6.19 -1.92
N GLU A 154 14.27 6.38 -1.05
CA GLU A 154 14.45 7.07 0.23
C GLU A 154 15.38 6.31 1.18
N ALA A 155 15.26 4.97 1.26
CA ALA A 155 16.14 4.15 2.08
C ALA A 155 17.60 4.23 1.61
N THR A 156 17.84 4.15 0.30
CA THR A 156 19.17 4.31 -0.29
C THR A 156 19.72 5.71 -0.01
N ALA A 157 18.93 6.77 -0.23
CA ALA A 157 19.35 8.14 0.03
C ALA A 157 19.68 8.38 1.53
N ARG A 158 18.91 7.77 2.44
CA ARG A 158 19.22 7.81 3.89
C ARG A 158 20.53 7.09 4.20
N ALA A 159 20.71 5.87 3.70
CA ALA A 159 21.93 5.11 3.91
C ALA A 159 23.18 5.82 3.37
N GLU A 160 23.08 6.50 2.22
CA GLU A 160 24.16 7.30 1.67
C GLU A 160 24.47 8.52 2.54
N ARG A 161 23.46 9.23 3.03
CA ARG A 161 23.65 10.36 3.96
C ARG A 161 24.31 9.92 5.24
N ASP A 162 23.87 8.80 5.82
CA ASP A 162 24.45 8.26 7.04
C ASP A 162 25.92 7.85 6.84
N ARG A 163 26.24 7.21 5.71
CA ARG A 163 27.63 6.89 5.33
C ARG A 163 28.48 8.14 5.16
N GLN A 164 27.96 9.17 4.48
CA GLN A 164 28.68 10.43 4.28
C GLN A 164 28.91 11.14 5.62
N GLU A 165 27.92 11.15 6.50
CA GLU A 165 28.05 11.77 7.82
C GLU A 165 29.05 11.01 8.69
N GLN A 166 29.00 9.67 8.70
CA GLN A 166 29.98 8.85 9.41
C GLN A 166 31.40 9.09 8.88
N ALA A 167 31.57 9.17 7.56
CA ALA A 167 32.87 9.49 6.95
C ALA A 167 33.36 10.87 7.38
N ARG A 168 32.50 11.89 7.33
CA ARG A 168 32.83 13.25 7.80
C ARG A 168 33.23 13.28 9.27
N ARG A 169 32.47 12.60 10.13
CA ARG A 169 32.76 12.49 11.57
C ARG A 169 34.08 11.76 11.81
N ALA A 170 34.37 10.69 11.06
CA ALA A 170 35.63 9.97 11.16
C ALA A 170 36.82 10.85 10.74
N THR A 171 36.70 11.56 9.61
CA THR A 171 37.73 12.51 9.15
C THR A 171 37.94 13.64 10.16
N ALA A 172 36.87 14.23 10.69
CA ALA A 172 36.96 15.29 11.69
C ALA A 172 37.65 14.81 12.99
N ARG A 173 37.34 13.58 13.45
CA ARG A 173 38.02 12.97 14.60
C ARG A 173 39.50 12.74 14.31
N ALA A 174 39.84 12.17 13.16
CA ALA A 174 41.23 11.95 12.76
C ALA A 174 42.02 13.27 12.67
N GLN A 175 41.40 14.33 12.14
CA GLN A 175 42.03 15.65 12.10
C GLN A 175 42.25 16.21 13.50
N ALA A 176 41.23 16.16 14.37
CA ALA A 176 41.36 16.64 15.74
C ALA A 176 42.44 15.89 16.54
N GLU A 177 42.61 14.59 16.30
CA GLU A 177 43.73 13.81 16.87
C GLU A 177 45.09 14.28 16.36
N GLN A 178 45.22 14.50 15.04
CA GLN A 178 46.45 15.03 14.45
C GLN A 178 46.78 16.43 14.98
N ASP A 179 45.78 17.30 15.11
CA ASP A 179 45.93 18.65 15.64
C ASP A 179 46.43 18.62 17.09
N ARG A 180 45.95 17.66 17.91
CA ARG A 180 46.44 17.47 19.28
C ARG A 180 47.90 17.00 19.32
N ILE A 181 48.27 16.06 18.46
CA ILE A 181 49.66 15.58 18.35
C ILE A 181 50.58 16.73 17.91
N TRP A 182 50.15 17.49 16.90
CA TRP A 182 50.88 18.64 16.40
C TRP A 182 51.05 19.72 17.47
N ALA A 183 49.96 20.08 18.18
CA ALA A 183 50.00 21.07 19.24
C ALA A 183 50.92 20.64 20.39
N TYR A 184 50.89 19.36 20.78
CA TYR A 184 51.80 18.83 21.79
C TYR A 184 53.27 18.94 21.33
N TRP A 185 53.58 18.55 20.09
CA TRP A 185 54.94 18.68 19.55
C TRP A 185 55.41 20.13 19.49
N GLU A 186 54.56 21.04 19.04
CA GLU A 186 54.92 22.44 18.90
C GLU A 186 55.13 23.15 20.24
N ALA A 187 54.43 22.71 21.29
CA ALA A 187 54.62 23.23 22.64
C ALA A 187 55.96 22.82 23.28
N LEU A 188 56.67 21.81 22.76
CA LEU A 188 57.92 21.33 23.34
C LEU A 188 59.13 22.19 22.91
N PRO A 189 60.05 22.52 23.84
CA PRO A 189 61.36 23.09 23.51
C PRO A 189 62.21 22.18 22.62
N PRO A 190 63.18 22.72 21.85
CA PRO A 190 64.02 21.93 20.95
C PRO A 190 64.75 20.76 21.62
N GLU A 191 65.26 20.91 22.85
CA GLU A 191 65.93 19.80 23.53
C GLU A 191 64.96 18.66 23.87
N GLN A 192 63.74 19.00 24.28
CA GLN A 192 62.69 18.03 24.59
C GLN A 192 62.18 17.32 23.33
N ARG A 193 62.12 18.04 22.21
CA ARG A 193 61.79 17.46 20.89
C ARG A 193 62.80 16.39 20.48
N THR A 194 64.11 16.67 20.62
CA THR A 194 65.17 15.69 20.33
C THR A 194 65.15 14.50 21.28
N ALA A 195 64.97 14.74 22.59
CA ALA A 195 64.85 13.67 23.57
C ALA A 195 63.65 12.76 23.27
N LEU A 196 62.51 13.33 22.87
CA LEU A 196 61.31 12.59 22.52
C LEU A 196 61.47 11.77 21.24
N ASP A 197 62.16 12.28 20.21
CA ASP A 197 62.50 11.51 19.02
C ASP A 197 63.42 10.30 19.37
N ALA A 198 64.39 10.49 20.27
CA ALA A 198 65.28 9.42 20.72
C ALA A 198 64.54 8.37 21.56
N GLU A 199 63.67 8.80 22.47
CA GLU A 199 62.81 7.93 23.26
C GLU A 199 61.84 7.14 22.38
N ALA A 200 61.23 7.79 21.39
CA ALA A 200 60.33 7.14 20.44
C ALA A 200 61.04 6.05 19.62
N LEU A 201 62.28 6.30 19.19
CA LEU A 201 63.09 5.29 18.50
C LEU A 201 63.50 4.15 19.44
N ALA A 202 63.90 4.45 20.68
CA ALA A 202 64.28 3.44 21.66
C ALA A 202 63.11 2.54 22.07
N GLY A 203 61.90 3.10 22.14
CA GLY A 203 60.65 2.39 22.43
C GLY A 203 60.06 1.63 21.24
N ALA A 204 60.57 1.81 20.02
CA ALA A 204 60.09 1.10 18.84
C ALA A 204 60.48 -0.39 18.87
N ALA A 205 59.69 -1.24 18.21
CA ALA A 205 59.95 -2.67 18.14
C ALA A 205 61.34 -2.95 17.53
N PRO A 206 62.03 -4.04 17.90
CA PRO A 206 63.34 -4.37 17.33
C PRO A 206 63.34 -4.39 15.80
N ALA A 207 62.31 -4.97 15.18
CA ALA A 207 62.15 -5.00 13.73
C ALA A 207 62.03 -3.60 13.10
N ASP A 208 61.23 -2.71 13.71
CA ASP A 208 61.05 -1.33 13.23
C ASP A 208 62.34 -0.50 13.34
N ARG A 209 63.15 -0.78 14.37
CA ARG A 209 64.47 -0.15 14.55
C ARG A 209 65.48 -0.64 13.52
N GLU A 210 65.51 -1.93 13.24
CA GLU A 210 66.35 -2.49 12.17
C GLU A 210 65.97 -1.90 10.80
N GLU A 211 64.67 -1.76 10.52
CA GLU A 211 64.18 -1.10 9.31
C GLU A 211 64.60 0.37 9.26
N TYR A 212 64.49 1.10 10.37
CA TYR A 212 64.97 2.49 10.45
C TYR A 212 66.47 2.61 10.16
N GLU A 213 67.31 1.72 10.70
CA GLU A 213 68.75 1.75 10.45
C GLU A 213 69.11 1.30 9.02
N ALA A 214 68.36 0.39 8.42
CA ALA A 214 68.56 -0.04 7.03
C ALA A 214 68.00 0.97 6.00
N ALA A 215 67.06 1.83 6.41
CA ALA A 215 66.35 2.74 5.53
C ALA A 215 67.21 3.88 4.97
N VAL A 216 66.84 4.36 3.78
CA VAL A 216 67.41 5.56 3.16
C VAL A 216 66.95 6.85 3.90
N PRO A 217 67.67 7.98 3.78
CA PRO A 217 67.40 9.18 4.58
C PRO A 217 65.96 9.74 4.51
N SER A 218 65.29 9.63 3.37
CA SER A 218 63.89 10.05 3.21
C SER A 218 62.93 9.17 4.02
N VAL A 219 63.13 7.84 3.96
CA VAL A 219 62.33 6.86 4.69
C VAL A 219 62.62 6.95 6.20
N ARG A 220 63.88 7.15 6.61
CA ARG A 220 64.22 7.41 8.03
C ARG A 220 63.48 8.62 8.59
N ARG A 221 63.39 9.72 7.83
CA ARG A 221 62.64 10.92 8.26
C ARG A 221 61.15 10.62 8.47
N MET A 222 60.56 9.81 7.58
CA MET A 222 59.17 9.37 7.69
C MET A 222 58.96 8.47 8.91
N LEU A 223 59.77 7.43 9.08
CA LEU A 223 59.71 6.50 10.22
C LEU A 223 59.89 7.21 11.56
N ARG A 224 60.87 8.11 11.67
CA ARG A 224 61.05 8.94 12.87
C ARG A 224 59.80 9.75 13.21
N THR A 225 59.17 10.34 12.20
CA THR A 225 57.92 11.09 12.38
C THR A 225 56.78 10.17 12.85
N ALA A 226 56.72 8.94 12.35
CA ALA A 226 55.73 7.94 12.73
C ALA A 226 55.92 7.43 14.18
N PHE A 227 57.15 7.06 14.57
CA PHE A 227 57.49 6.65 15.94
C PHE A 227 57.19 7.76 16.94
N ARG A 228 57.60 8.99 16.62
CA ARG A 228 57.26 10.17 17.41
C ARG A 228 55.75 10.31 17.60
N ALA A 229 54.98 10.26 16.51
CA ALA A 229 53.53 10.41 16.58
C ALA A 229 52.88 9.30 17.42
N ALA A 230 53.41 8.07 17.37
CA ALA A 230 52.95 6.96 18.20
C ALA A 230 53.22 7.21 19.70
N LEU A 231 54.44 7.65 20.07
CA LEU A 231 54.77 7.97 21.46
C LEU A 231 53.92 9.14 22.00
N ILE A 232 53.71 10.19 21.20
CA ILE A 232 52.85 11.33 21.57
C ILE A 232 51.40 10.86 21.78
N ARG A 233 50.86 9.99 20.91
CA ARG A 233 49.52 9.40 21.10
C ARG A 233 49.41 8.68 22.43
N GLN A 234 50.41 7.84 22.77
CA GLN A 234 50.45 7.13 24.04
C GLN A 234 50.42 8.08 25.24
N ARG A 235 51.22 9.16 25.20
CA ARG A 235 51.26 10.17 26.28
C ARG A 235 49.97 10.97 26.42
N LEU A 236 49.26 11.20 25.31
CA LEU A 236 47.98 11.91 25.29
C LEU A 236 46.78 10.99 25.56
N GLY A 237 46.99 9.68 25.77
CA GLY A 237 45.92 8.70 25.94
C GLY A 237 45.01 8.56 24.70
N LEU A 238 45.54 8.83 23.51
CA LEU A 238 44.83 8.67 22.24
C LEU A 238 44.87 7.21 21.78
N PRO A 239 43.87 6.74 21.01
CA PRO A 239 43.88 5.39 20.45
C PRO A 239 45.12 5.16 19.57
N ALA A 240 45.59 3.91 19.53
CA ALA A 240 46.69 3.53 18.65
C ALA A 240 46.31 3.82 17.18
N ALA A 241 47.30 4.18 16.37
CA ALA A 241 47.05 4.39 14.95
C ALA A 241 46.55 3.08 14.33
N LYS A 242 45.45 3.14 13.55
CA LYS A 242 44.97 1.99 12.78
C LYS A 242 46.11 1.49 11.89
N GLY A 243 46.63 0.29 12.19
CA GLY A 243 47.84 -0.28 11.57
C GLY A 243 48.98 -0.62 12.55
N GLN A 244 48.87 -0.31 13.84
CA GLN A 244 49.81 -0.74 14.90
C GLN A 244 49.23 -1.82 15.85
N GLU A 245 47.99 -2.27 15.64
CA GLU A 245 47.50 -3.51 16.24
C GLU A 245 48.11 -4.67 15.46
N GLY A 246 49.21 -5.22 15.99
CA GLY A 246 49.75 -6.49 15.53
C GLY A 246 48.75 -7.63 15.77
N PRO A 247 48.82 -8.72 14.98
CA PRO A 247 47.95 -9.89 15.12
C PRO A 247 48.06 -10.56 16.49
#